data_AF-A0AAD5B3U4-F1
#
_entry.id   AF-A0AAD5B3U4-F1
#
_cell.length_a   1.000
_cell.length_b   1.000
_cell.length_c   1.000
_cell.angle_alpha   90.00
_cell.angle_beta   90.00
_cell.angle_gamma   90.00
#
_symmetry.space_group_name_H-M   'P 1'
#
loop_
_entity.id
_entity.type
_entity.pdbx_description
1 polymer ?
#
loop_
_entity_poly.entity_id
_entity_poly.type
_entity_poly.pdbx_seq_one_letter_code
_entity_poly.pdbx_strand_id
1 'polypeptide(L)'
;MNMKLKVEGVMINVISANAPQVGCEMEEKETFWSKLDEVVEGVPRNKRLVIVADLNGHVGEVNRGDEEVMGRYGFKERNVEGQILVDFAKRMEMGVVNTYFKKKVDHRVTYKSGGRCTQVDYVLCRRCNQKEIGDCKVLAGDSVARQH
;
A
#
# COMPACT_ATOMS: atom_id res chain seq x y z
N MET A 1 -11.71 5.77 4.76
CA MET A 1 -11.81 6.11 6.20
C MET A 1 -10.52 6.80 6.64
N ASN A 2 -10.57 7.86 7.45
CA ASN A 2 -9.39 8.41 8.12
C ASN A 2 -9.55 8.31 9.64
N MET A 3 -8.45 8.11 10.36
CA MET A 3 -8.43 8.11 11.82
C MET A 3 -7.09 8.60 12.36
N LYS A 4 -7.08 9.03 13.62
CA LYS A 4 -5.86 9.42 14.33
C LYS A 4 -5.64 8.47 15.49
N LEU A 5 -4.46 7.85 15.54
CA LEU A 5 -4.04 6.96 16.61
C LEU A 5 -2.90 7.61 17.40
N LYS A 6 -2.90 7.44 18.72
CA LYS A 6 -1.79 7.85 19.59
C LYS A 6 -1.12 6.60 20.14
N VAL A 7 0.12 6.36 19.73
CA VAL A 7 0.92 5.21 20.15
C VAL A 7 2.15 5.74 20.87
N GLU A 8 2.35 5.38 22.14
CA GLU A 8 3.52 5.80 22.93
C GLU A 8 3.78 7.32 22.90
N GLY A 9 2.72 8.13 22.89
CA GLY A 9 2.82 9.59 22.82
C GLY A 9 2.93 10.17 21.40
N VAL A 10 3.15 9.33 20.39
CA VAL A 10 3.25 9.71 18.98
C VAL A 10 1.89 9.65 18.30
N MET A 11 1.51 10.75 17.64
CA MET A 11 0.28 10.82 16.84
C MET A 11 0.54 10.33 15.41
N ILE A 12 -0.25 9.36 14.96
CA ILE A 12 -0.22 8.76 13.62
C ILE A 12 -1.59 8.96 12.96
N ASN A 13 -1.61 9.50 11.74
CA ASN A 13 -2.81 9.52 10.92
C ASN A 13 -2.83 8.21 10.12
N VAL A 14 -3.96 7.52 10.13
CA VAL A 14 -4.18 6.29 9.37
C VAL A 14 -5.30 6.52 8.38
N ILE A 15 -5.02 6.23 7.11
CA ILE A 15 -6.02 6.20 6.05
C ILE A 15 -6.22 4.74 5.66
N SER A 16 -7.47 4.34 5.55
CA SER A 16 -7.85 3.06 4.95
C SER A 16 -8.73 3.29 3.73
N ALA A 17 -8.42 2.56 2.66
CA ALA A 17 -9.03 2.70 1.35
C ALA A 17 -9.14 1.33 0.67
N ASN A 18 -10.09 1.20 -0.25
CA ASN A 18 -10.22 0.06 -1.15
C ASN A 18 -10.41 0.59 -2.57
N ALA A 19 -9.47 0.28 -3.46
CA ALA A 19 -9.51 0.70 -4.85
C ALA A 19 -10.50 -0.16 -5.66
N PRO A 20 -11.16 0.41 -6.68
CA PRO A 20 -11.94 -0.38 -7.63
C PRO A 20 -11.12 -1.51 -8.26
N GLN A 21 -11.78 -2.60 -8.64
CA GLN A 21 -11.11 -3.73 -9.28
C GLN A 21 -10.52 -3.34 -10.65
N VAL A 22 -9.55 -4.12 -11.13
CA VAL A 22 -8.90 -3.92 -12.45
C VAL A 22 -9.92 -3.81 -13.59
N GLY A 23 -11.07 -4.49 -13.50
CA GLY A 23 -12.13 -4.45 -14.52
C GLY A 23 -13.15 -3.32 -14.39
N CYS A 24 -13.08 -2.49 -13.36
CA CYS A 24 -13.99 -1.35 -13.18
C CYS A 24 -13.76 -0.24 -14.20
N GLU A 25 -14.79 0.59 -14.40
CA GLU A 25 -14.75 1.76 -15.28
C GLU A 25 -13.64 2.74 -14.90
N MET A 26 -13.05 3.39 -15.90
CA MET A 26 -11.95 4.34 -15.68
C MET A 26 -12.37 5.52 -14.81
N GLU A 27 -13.61 6.02 -14.97
CA GLU A 27 -14.16 7.12 -14.17
C GLU A 27 -14.21 6.77 -12.67
N GLU A 28 -14.52 5.52 -12.33
CA GLU A 28 -14.54 5.04 -10.94
C GLU A 28 -13.13 5.04 -10.36
N LYS A 29 -12.14 4.57 -11.13
CA LYS A 29 -10.72 4.56 -10.74
C LYS A 29 -10.19 5.98 -10.55
N GLU A 30 -10.47 6.88 -11.49
CA GLU A 30 -10.05 8.29 -11.41
C GLU A 30 -10.65 8.98 -10.19
N THR A 31 -11.94 8.77 -9.93
CA THR A 31 -12.63 9.28 -8.75
C THR A 31 -11.99 8.76 -7.46
N PHE A 32 -11.62 7.48 -7.41
CA PHE A 32 -10.94 6.91 -6.25
C PHE A 32 -9.60 7.59 -5.98
N TRP A 33 -8.73 7.68 -6.99
CA TRP A 33 -7.39 8.26 -6.83
C TRP A 33 -7.45 9.75 -6.49
N SER A 34 -8.35 10.51 -7.10
CA SER A 34 -8.56 11.93 -6.79
C SER A 34 -8.99 12.14 -5.33
N LYS A 35 -9.92 11.32 -4.82
CA LYS A 35 -10.32 11.38 -3.41
C LYS A 35 -9.19 10.97 -2.46
N LEU A 36 -8.41 9.97 -2.83
CA LEU A 36 -7.27 9.55 -2.03
C LEU A 36 -6.21 10.66 -1.96
N ASP A 37 -5.95 11.34 -3.08
CA ASP A 37 -5.06 12.50 -3.14
C ASP A 37 -5.51 13.59 -2.16
N GLU A 38 -6.77 14.00 -2.23
CA GLU A 38 -7.34 15.05 -1.36
C GLU A 38 -7.16 14.71 0.13
N VAL A 39 -7.45 13.47 0.53
CA VAL A 39 -7.34 13.05 1.93
C VAL A 39 -5.88 13.04 2.40
N VAL A 40 -4.94 12.65 1.53
CA VAL A 40 -3.51 12.63 1.86
C VAL A 40 -2.94 14.06 1.94
N GLU A 41 -3.33 14.93 1.02
CA GLU A 41 -2.94 16.36 1.03
C GLU A 41 -3.50 17.10 2.25
N GLY A 42 -4.69 16.73 2.71
CA GLY A 42 -5.29 17.27 3.93
C GLY A 42 -4.50 16.95 5.21
N VAL A 43 -3.56 16.00 5.19
CA VAL A 43 -2.69 15.68 6.33
C VAL A 43 -1.39 16.49 6.24
N PRO A 44 -1.09 17.41 7.19
CA PRO A 44 0.10 18.26 7.13
C PRO A 44 1.40 17.47 6.99
N ARG A 45 2.32 17.89 6.10
CA ARG A 45 3.56 17.17 5.74
C ARG A 45 4.49 16.79 6.91
N ASN A 46 4.39 17.49 8.03
CA ASN A 46 5.18 17.21 9.24
C ASN A 46 4.54 16.18 10.19
N LYS A 47 3.34 15.67 9.90
CA LYS A 47 2.67 14.62 10.68
C LYS A 47 3.03 13.23 10.15
N ARG A 48 2.94 12.22 11.01
CA ARG A 48 3.03 10.83 10.57
C ARG A 48 1.75 10.42 9.88
N LEU A 49 1.91 9.76 8.74
CA LEU A 49 0.81 9.24 7.94
C LEU A 49 1.14 7.83 7.48
N VAL A 50 0.18 6.93 7.69
CA VAL A 50 0.21 5.56 7.18
C VAL A 50 -1.08 5.34 6.38
N ILE A 51 -0.96 4.76 5.19
CA ILE A 51 -2.09 4.27 4.41
C ILE A 51 -2.06 2.74 4.48
N VAL A 52 -3.18 2.12 4.79
CA VAL A 52 -3.38 0.67 4.73
C VAL A 52 -4.57 0.41 3.83
N ALA A 53 -4.29 -0.06 2.61
CA ALA A 53 -5.31 -0.12 1.57
C ALA A 53 -5.18 -1.36 0.70
N ASP A 54 -6.33 -1.91 0.31
CA ASP A 54 -6.44 -2.79 -0.85
C ASP A 54 -6.45 -1.88 -2.08
N LEU A 55 -5.42 -2.00 -2.93
CA LEU A 55 -5.24 -1.12 -4.09
C LEU A 55 -5.40 -1.86 -5.41
N ASN A 56 -5.72 -3.16 -5.37
CA ASN A 56 -5.96 -4.01 -6.55
C ASN A 56 -4.87 -4.00 -7.64
N GLY A 57 -3.70 -3.42 -7.35
CA GLY A 57 -2.56 -3.31 -8.26
C GLY A 57 -1.36 -4.16 -7.84
N HIS A 58 -0.51 -4.51 -8.78
CA HIS A 58 0.74 -5.23 -8.57
C HIS A 58 1.92 -4.30 -8.78
N VAL A 59 2.62 -3.90 -7.72
CA VAL A 59 3.81 -3.04 -7.83
C VAL A 59 5.04 -3.79 -8.38
N GLY A 60 5.04 -5.12 -8.21
CA GLY A 60 6.07 -6.03 -8.71
C GLY A 60 7.37 -6.08 -7.90
N GLU A 61 8.30 -6.94 -8.33
CA GLU A 61 9.63 -7.11 -7.69
C GLU A 61 10.69 -6.13 -8.21
N VAL A 62 10.53 -5.67 -9.46
CA VAL A 62 11.49 -4.78 -10.12
C VAL A 62 11.25 -3.34 -9.68
N ASN A 63 12.25 -2.70 -9.07
CA ASN A 63 12.18 -1.32 -8.57
C ASN A 63 13.10 -0.34 -9.30
N ARG A 64 13.62 -0.70 -10.47
CA ARG A 64 14.58 0.13 -11.20
C ARG A 64 13.92 1.45 -11.63
N GLY A 65 14.42 2.57 -11.13
CA GLY A 65 13.83 3.90 -11.33
C GLY A 65 12.75 4.29 -10.31
N ASP A 66 12.46 3.41 -9.36
CA ASP A 66 11.48 3.60 -8.28
C ASP A 66 12.08 3.27 -6.90
N GLU A 67 13.41 3.19 -6.79
CA GLU A 67 14.11 2.77 -5.56
C GLU A 67 13.80 3.66 -4.36
N GLU A 68 13.40 4.91 -4.63
CA GLU A 68 13.03 5.89 -3.60
C GLU A 68 11.65 5.63 -2.99
N VAL A 69 10.77 4.88 -3.67
CA VAL A 69 9.39 4.62 -3.23
C VAL A 69 9.09 3.16 -2.97
N MET A 70 9.88 2.23 -3.50
CA MET A 70 9.67 0.80 -3.25
C MET A 70 10.97 0.01 -3.16
N GLY A 71 10.93 -1.04 -2.35
CA GLY A 71 11.99 -2.03 -2.26
C GLY A 71 11.90 -3.10 -3.35
N ARG A 72 12.74 -4.13 -3.22
CA ARG A 72 12.89 -5.22 -4.20
C ARG A 72 12.10 -6.48 -3.85
N TYR A 73 11.25 -6.41 -2.83
CA TYR A 73 10.54 -7.57 -2.29
C TYR A 73 9.02 -7.45 -2.46
N GLY A 74 8.55 -6.76 -3.51
CA GLY A 74 7.17 -6.89 -3.97
C GLY A 74 6.88 -8.30 -4.49
N PHE A 75 5.78 -8.50 -5.21
CA PHE A 75 5.39 -9.83 -5.69
C PHE A 75 5.00 -9.80 -7.16
N LYS A 76 5.56 -10.74 -7.94
CA LYS A 76 5.36 -10.88 -9.39
C LYS A 76 5.77 -9.63 -10.18
N GLU A 77 5.25 -9.51 -11.40
CA GLU A 77 5.49 -8.39 -12.31
C GLU A 77 4.53 -7.23 -12.03
N ARG A 78 4.96 -6.04 -12.44
CA ARG A 78 4.15 -4.83 -12.28
C ARG A 78 3.04 -4.78 -13.33
N ASN A 79 1.81 -4.44 -12.93
CA ASN A 79 0.70 -4.15 -13.85
C ASN A 79 0.39 -2.64 -13.91
N VAL A 80 -0.58 -2.25 -14.75
CA VAL A 80 -0.98 -0.85 -14.94
C VAL A 80 -1.43 -0.21 -13.63
N GLU A 81 -2.29 -0.88 -12.86
CA GLU A 81 -2.75 -0.40 -11.55
C GLU A 81 -1.60 -0.24 -10.55
N GLY A 82 -0.63 -1.15 -10.59
CA GLY A 82 0.58 -1.06 -9.77
C GLY A 82 1.49 0.10 -10.18
N GLN A 83 1.54 0.45 -11.46
CA GLN A 83 2.25 1.65 -11.91
C GLN A 83 1.57 2.92 -11.39
N ILE A 84 0.24 3.00 -11.46
CA ILE A 84 -0.52 4.14 -10.91
C ILE A 84 -0.24 4.30 -9.41
N LEU A 85 -0.19 3.19 -8.66
CA LEU A 85 0.17 3.19 -7.25
C LEU A 85 1.60 3.71 -7.02
N VAL A 86 2.58 3.26 -7.82
CA VAL A 86 3.98 3.73 -7.72
C VAL A 86 4.07 5.23 -8.03
N ASP A 87 3.36 5.70 -9.05
CA ASP A 87 3.34 7.13 -9.42
C ASP A 87 2.66 7.99 -8.35
N PHE A 88 1.58 7.50 -7.75
CA PHE A 88 0.95 8.10 -6.58
C PHE A 88 1.94 8.18 -5.41
N ALA A 89 2.63 7.09 -5.09
CA ALA A 89 3.60 7.06 -4.00
C ALA A 89 4.75 8.04 -4.23
N LYS A 90 5.22 8.18 -5.48
CA LYS A 90 6.23 9.17 -5.87
C LYS A 90 5.74 10.59 -5.64
N ARG A 91 4.57 10.93 -6.18
CA ARG A 91 3.96 12.27 -6.05
C ARG A 91 3.75 12.67 -4.59
N MET A 92 3.30 11.72 -3.77
CA MET A 92 2.98 11.95 -2.35
C MET A 92 4.16 11.75 -1.40
N GLU A 93 5.37 11.53 -1.93
CA GLU A 93 6.59 11.28 -1.16
C GLU A 93 6.44 10.12 -0.15
N MET A 94 5.81 9.05 -0.59
CA MET A 94 5.52 7.85 0.20
C MET A 94 6.37 6.66 -0.22
N GLY A 95 6.65 5.78 0.74
CA GLY A 95 7.28 4.49 0.51
C GLY A 95 6.27 3.34 0.66
N VAL A 96 6.29 2.39 -0.27
CA VAL A 96 5.49 1.15 -0.28
C VAL A 96 6.15 0.13 0.66
N VAL A 97 5.75 0.16 1.92
CA VAL A 97 6.46 -0.41 3.06
C VAL A 97 6.69 -1.92 2.94
N ASN A 98 5.67 -2.66 2.56
CA ASN A 98 5.71 -4.13 2.44
C ASN A 98 6.69 -4.64 1.37
N THR A 99 7.23 -3.79 0.51
CA THR A 99 8.22 -4.16 -0.51
C THR A 99 9.68 -4.04 -0.05
N TYR A 100 9.96 -3.43 1.11
CA TYR A 100 11.34 -3.22 1.60
C TYR A 100 11.92 -4.39 2.39
N PHE A 101 11.07 -5.30 2.88
CA PHE A 101 11.51 -6.38 3.77
C PHE A 101 11.57 -7.72 3.03
N LYS A 102 12.72 -8.39 3.13
CA LYS A 102 12.88 -9.75 2.58
C LYS A 102 12.04 -10.73 3.39
N LYS A 103 11.07 -11.38 2.73
CA LYS A 103 10.19 -12.39 3.34
C LYS A 103 10.08 -13.63 2.45
N LYS A 104 9.59 -14.72 3.02
CA LYS A 104 9.15 -15.88 2.22
C LYS A 104 8.03 -15.45 1.27
N VAL A 105 7.94 -16.08 0.10
CA VAL A 105 6.94 -15.77 -0.93
C VAL A 105 5.53 -15.76 -0.32
N ASP A 106 5.17 -16.79 0.45
CA ASP A 106 3.85 -16.90 1.09
C ASP A 106 3.52 -15.77 2.07
N HIS A 107 4.53 -15.11 2.63
CA HIS A 107 4.36 -14.01 3.58
C HIS A 107 4.32 -12.64 2.89
N ARG A 108 4.41 -12.61 1.55
CA ARG A 108 4.23 -11.41 0.72
C ARG A 108 2.84 -11.38 0.05
N VAL A 109 2.20 -12.53 -0.06
CA VAL A 109 0.88 -12.72 -0.66
C VAL A 109 -0.19 -12.25 0.30
N THR A 110 -1.03 -11.32 -0.13
CA THR A 110 -2.12 -10.76 0.69
C THR A 110 -3.48 -11.34 0.32
N TYR A 111 -3.61 -11.87 -0.90
CA TYR A 111 -4.83 -12.52 -1.38
C TYR A 111 -4.53 -13.86 -2.06
N LYS A 112 -5.38 -14.86 -1.78
CA LYS A 112 -5.29 -16.21 -2.35
C LYS A 112 -6.67 -16.69 -2.77
N SER A 113 -6.88 -17.03 -4.04
CA SER A 113 -8.15 -17.60 -4.51
C SER A 113 -7.92 -18.50 -5.74
N GLY A 114 -8.59 -19.66 -5.79
CA GLY A 114 -8.54 -20.57 -6.96
C GLY A 114 -7.12 -20.97 -7.39
N GLY A 115 -6.20 -21.15 -6.44
CA GLY A 115 -4.79 -21.46 -6.71
C GLY A 115 -3.94 -20.25 -7.15
N ARG A 116 -4.54 -19.07 -7.29
CA ARG A 116 -3.83 -17.82 -7.59
C ARG A 116 -3.45 -17.12 -6.28
N CYS A 117 -2.23 -16.64 -6.24
CA CYS A 117 -1.71 -15.80 -5.17
C CYS A 117 -1.42 -14.42 -5.74
N THR A 118 -1.78 -13.36 -5.01
CA THR A 118 -1.56 -11.96 -5.38
C THR A 118 -1.16 -11.12 -4.17
N GLN A 119 -0.50 -9.99 -4.43
CA GLN A 119 -0.24 -8.93 -3.46
C GLN A 119 -1.00 -7.71 -3.96
N VAL A 120 -2.05 -7.32 -3.24
CA VAL A 120 -2.95 -6.21 -3.59
C VAL A 120 -3.18 -5.27 -2.41
N ASP A 121 -2.92 -5.74 -1.20
CA ASP A 121 -2.93 -4.93 0.02
C ASP A 121 -1.55 -4.33 0.27
N TYR A 122 -1.53 -3.02 0.49
CA TYR A 122 -0.29 -2.27 0.70
C TYR A 122 -0.36 -1.42 1.94
N VAL A 123 0.81 -1.30 2.57
CA VAL A 123 1.07 -0.32 3.61
C VAL A 123 1.97 0.74 3.01
N LEU A 124 1.54 2.00 3.02
CA LEU A 124 2.37 3.13 2.61
C LEU A 124 2.64 4.01 3.82
N CYS A 125 3.82 4.61 3.87
CA CYS A 125 4.17 5.62 4.87
C CYS A 125 4.91 6.77 4.22
N ARG A 126 5.01 7.91 4.91
CA ARG A 126 5.89 8.98 4.43
C ARG A 126 7.33 8.51 4.36
N ARG A 127 7.99 8.83 3.26
CA ARG A 127 9.40 8.46 3.02
C ARG A 127 10.33 8.96 4.13
N CYS A 128 10.07 10.14 4.69
CA CYS A 128 10.82 10.67 5.83
C CYS A 128 10.65 9.86 7.13
N ASN A 129 9.52 9.17 7.31
CA ASN A 129 9.23 8.31 8.46
C ASN A 129 9.52 6.82 8.21
N GLN A 130 9.91 6.44 6.99
CA GLN A 130 10.14 5.04 6.61
C GLN A 130 11.12 4.32 7.55
N LYS A 131 12.16 5.02 8.01
CA LYS A 131 13.18 4.46 8.92
C LYS A 131 12.63 4.08 10.30
N GLU A 132 11.46 4.56 10.66
CA GLU A 132 10.78 4.22 11.92
C GLU A 132 10.10 2.84 11.84
N ILE A 133 9.93 2.30 10.63
CA ILE A 133 9.28 1.01 10.42
C ILE A 133 10.33 -0.10 10.45
N GLY A 134 10.28 -0.92 11.50
CA GLY A 134 11.18 -2.07 11.66
C GLY A 134 10.78 -3.32 10.87
N ASP A 135 9.47 -3.51 10.62
CA ASP A 135 8.97 -4.64 9.86
C ASP A 135 7.55 -4.38 9.30
N CYS A 136 7.17 -5.11 8.25
CA CYS A 136 5.81 -5.20 7.74
C CYS A 136 5.49 -6.66 7.43
N LYS A 137 4.43 -7.20 8.04
CA LYS A 137 4.07 -8.62 7.95
C LYS A 137 2.65 -8.76 7.42
N VAL A 138 2.48 -9.68 6.47
CA VAL A 138 1.16 -10.21 6.15
C VAL A 138 0.81 -11.26 7.20
N LEU A 139 -0.36 -11.11 7.81
CA LEU A 139 -0.92 -12.10 8.73
C LEU A 139 -1.88 -12.96 7.93
N ALA A 140 -1.48 -14.19 7.62
CA ALA A 140 -2.39 -15.17 7.06
C ALA A 140 -3.43 -15.51 8.13
N GLY A 141 -4.72 -15.25 7.86
CA GLY A 141 -5.78 -15.59 8.80
C GLY A 141 -5.95 -17.10 8.88
N ASP A 142 -5.75 -17.67 10.06
CA ASP A 142 -6.44 -18.91 10.42
C ASP A 142 -7.93 -18.55 10.62
N SER A 143 -8.77 -18.77 9.61
CA SER A 143 -10.23 -18.99 9.73
C SER A 143 -11.14 -17.97 10.48
N VAL A 144 -10.68 -16.78 10.90
CA VAL A 144 -11.54 -15.84 11.69
C VAL A 144 -12.26 -14.77 10.85
N ALA A 145 -11.87 -14.55 9.58
CA ALA A 145 -12.63 -13.70 8.67
C ALA A 145 -12.55 -14.24 7.24
N ARG A 146 -13.67 -14.13 6.50
CA ARG A 146 -13.69 -14.44 5.07
C ARG A 146 -12.60 -13.65 4.37
N GLN A 147 -11.89 -14.31 3.46
CA GLN A 147 -11.11 -13.61 2.44
C GLN A 147 -12.05 -12.61 1.75
N HIS A 148 -11.52 -11.44 1.38
CA HIS A 148 -12.25 -10.43 0.61
C HIS A 148 -13.08 -11.06 -0.52
#